data_AF-A0A086T1S3-F1
#
_entry.id   AF-A0A086T1S3-F1
#
_cell.length_a   1.000
_cell.length_b   1.000
_cell.length_c   1.000
_cell.angle_alpha   90.00
_cell.angle_beta   90.00
_cell.angle_gamma   90.00
#
_symmetry.space_group_name_H-M   'P 1'
#
loop_
_entity.id
_entity.type
_entity.pdbx_description
1 polymer ?
#
loop_
_entity_poly.entity_id
_entity_poly.type
_entity_poly.pdbx_seq_one_letter_code
_entity_poly.pdbx_strand_id
1 'polypeptide(L)'
;MRGRIPASSSYDNDDDDDDDDPPPPYSSYDQGAVDSSGASEDGELPALGLINGRYDMTSSVSEQWSCYGSDFDLVLTLAGDHLWARFDFAVARGIMYFTKRPLFSSREPLSFRWRGVIDQDGVQWGDRHHGWIKFLGGGRIKGEIDFMGVTFEGRRMSGQGTRSEVDARSMESEWNGYTQAEYDRQNRARWR
;
A
#
# COMPACT_ATOMS: atom_id res chain seq x y z
N MET A 1 -8.83 17.30 81.34
CA MET A 1 -7.36 17.35 81.21
C MET A 1 -7.01 17.96 79.86
N ARG A 2 -6.26 19.07 79.89
CA ARG A 2 -5.27 19.62 78.91
C ARG A 2 -5.58 19.51 77.40
N GLY A 3 -5.53 20.57 76.59
CA GLY A 3 -4.99 21.92 76.77
C GLY A 3 -5.24 22.81 75.54
N ARG A 4 -4.89 24.10 75.70
CA ARG A 4 -5.05 25.25 74.80
C ARG A 4 -3.68 25.69 74.28
N ILE A 5 -3.54 26.09 73.01
CA ILE A 5 -2.95 27.38 72.53
C ILE A 5 -3.50 27.69 71.11
N PRO A 6 -3.90 28.94 70.78
CA PRO A 6 -4.31 29.39 69.43
C PRO A 6 -3.18 30.13 68.68
N ALA A 7 -3.32 30.31 67.36
CA ALA A 7 -2.70 31.43 66.63
C ALA A 7 -3.42 31.68 65.28
N SER A 8 -3.53 32.96 64.96
CA SER A 8 -4.18 33.63 63.83
C SER A 8 -3.24 33.89 62.66
N SER A 9 -3.75 33.80 61.42
CA SER A 9 -3.34 34.55 60.20
C SER A 9 -4.17 34.02 59.02
N SER A 10 -5.13 34.74 58.44
CA SER A 10 -5.01 35.83 57.44
C SER A 10 -4.36 35.38 56.13
N TYR A 11 -4.96 35.82 55.01
CA TYR A 11 -4.57 35.65 53.60
C TYR A 11 -5.01 34.28 53.02
N ASP A 12 -5.64 34.14 51.85
CA ASP A 12 -5.85 35.03 50.71
C ASP A 12 -7.17 34.66 49.99
N ASN A 13 -7.72 35.63 49.25
CA ASN A 13 -8.72 35.38 48.21
C ASN A 13 -8.03 34.58 47.09
N ASP A 14 -8.53 33.41 46.77
CA ASP A 14 -8.16 32.73 45.53
C ASP A 14 -9.21 33.08 44.46
N ASP A 15 -8.69 33.72 43.42
CA ASP A 15 -9.32 34.07 42.16
C ASP A 15 -9.83 32.81 41.43
N ASP A 16 -11.13 32.73 41.17
CA ASP A 16 -11.71 31.84 40.16
C ASP A 16 -11.69 32.59 38.80
N ASP A 17 -10.50 32.69 38.20
CA ASP A 17 -10.32 32.98 36.76
C ASP A 17 -10.13 31.64 36.03
N ASP A 18 -11.23 30.97 35.70
CA ASP A 18 -11.21 29.88 34.72
C ASP A 18 -11.25 30.50 33.31
N ASP A 19 -10.07 30.61 32.71
CA ASP A 19 -9.83 30.98 31.32
C ASP A 19 -10.60 30.07 30.35
N ASP A 20 -11.81 30.48 29.99
CA ASP A 20 -12.58 29.93 28.86
C ASP A 20 -12.01 30.49 27.54
N ASP A 21 -10.74 30.19 27.26
CA ASP A 21 -10.06 30.60 26.04
C ASP A 21 -10.55 29.69 24.89
N PRO A 22 -11.33 30.22 23.93
CA PRO A 22 -11.83 29.41 22.83
C PRO A 22 -10.65 28.84 22.03
N PRO A 23 -10.73 27.59 21.55
CA PRO A 23 -9.66 27.04 20.73
C PRO A 23 -9.43 27.95 19.52
N PRO A 24 -8.16 28.15 19.10
CA PRO A 24 -7.84 29.00 17.97
C PRO A 24 -8.65 28.54 16.75
N PRO A 25 -9.13 29.48 15.91
CA PRO A 25 -9.96 29.13 14.77
C PRO A 25 -9.22 28.13 13.89
N TYR A 26 -9.86 26.99 13.62
CA TYR A 26 -9.37 26.01 12.65
C TYR A 26 -9.05 26.75 11.35
N SER A 27 -7.78 26.73 10.94
CA SER A 27 -7.37 27.24 9.65
C SER A 27 -8.10 26.42 8.58
N SER A 28 -9.03 27.08 7.89
CA SER A 28 -9.66 26.54 6.70
C SER A 28 -8.54 26.25 5.69
N TYR A 29 -8.35 24.98 5.35
CA TYR A 29 -7.42 24.58 4.30
C TYR A 29 -7.79 25.29 3.01
N ASP A 30 -6.94 26.23 2.63
CA ASP A 30 -6.94 26.92 1.35
C ASP A 30 -6.89 25.85 0.25
N GLN A 31 -7.92 25.83 -0.59
CA GLN A 31 -7.99 25.03 -1.81
C GLN A 31 -7.06 25.67 -2.85
N GLY A 32 -5.76 25.53 -2.62
CA GLY A 32 -4.75 25.75 -3.64
C GLY A 32 -4.84 24.65 -4.69
N ALA A 33 -5.41 24.99 -5.84
CA ALA A 33 -5.31 24.19 -7.06
C ALA A 33 -3.82 24.01 -7.41
N VAL A 34 -3.27 22.83 -7.09
CA VAL A 34 -1.91 22.45 -7.51
C VAL A 34 -1.97 21.94 -8.95
N ASP A 35 -1.50 22.81 -9.83
CA ASP A 35 -1.13 22.53 -11.21
C ASP A 35 -0.21 21.30 -11.27
N SER A 36 -0.63 20.32 -12.07
CA SER A 36 0.11 19.08 -12.30
C SER A 36 1.14 19.29 -13.39
N SER A 37 2.36 19.66 -13.00
CA SER A 37 3.51 19.47 -13.88
C SER A 37 4.77 19.16 -13.06
N GLY A 38 5.19 17.89 -13.09
CA GLY A 38 6.54 17.46 -12.74
C GLY A 38 6.92 17.56 -11.26
N ALA A 39 6.48 16.61 -10.44
CA ALA A 39 7.11 16.38 -9.15
C ALA A 39 8.58 16.02 -9.39
N SER A 40 9.49 16.95 -9.07
CA SER A 40 10.93 16.74 -9.11
C SER A 40 11.32 15.53 -8.27
N GLU A 41 12.29 14.74 -8.75
CA GLU A 41 12.80 13.57 -8.03
C GLU A 41 13.40 13.91 -6.66
N ASP A 42 13.62 15.20 -6.37
CA ASP A 42 14.18 15.72 -5.12
C ASP A 42 13.14 16.36 -4.15
N GLY A 43 11.84 16.36 -4.49
CA GLY A 43 10.80 16.88 -3.60
C GLY A 43 10.51 15.98 -2.39
N GLU A 44 10.05 16.56 -1.28
CA GLU A 44 9.54 15.80 -0.13
C GLU A 44 8.36 14.92 -0.57
N LEU A 45 8.35 13.64 -0.13
CA LEU A 45 7.26 12.74 -0.46
C LEU A 45 6.04 13.04 0.43
N PRO A 46 4.82 13.03 -0.13
CA PRO A 46 3.60 13.09 0.67
C PRO A 46 3.54 11.92 1.67
N ALA A 47 2.75 12.06 2.74
CA ALA A 47 2.51 10.97 3.67
C ALA A 47 1.99 9.70 2.96
N LEU A 48 2.34 8.53 3.51
CA LEU A 48 2.00 7.22 2.95
C LEU A 48 0.49 7.03 2.72
N GLY A 49 -0.31 7.48 3.70
CA GLY A 49 -1.77 7.35 3.67
C GLY A 49 -2.25 5.90 3.77
N LEU A 50 -3.48 5.65 3.28
CA LEU A 50 -4.05 4.31 3.21
C LEU A 50 -3.44 3.53 2.05
N ILE A 51 -2.96 2.32 2.34
CA ILE A 51 -2.37 1.40 1.34
C ILE A 51 -3.37 0.34 0.89
N ASN A 52 -4.26 -0.07 1.79
CA ASN A 52 -5.27 -1.09 1.49
C ASN A 52 -6.21 -0.60 0.39
N GLY A 53 -6.38 -1.40 -0.65
CA GLY A 53 -7.34 -1.16 -1.71
C GLY A 53 -6.80 -1.49 -3.10
N ARG A 54 -7.63 -1.23 -4.08
CA ARG A 54 -7.35 -1.34 -5.50
C ARG A 54 -6.66 -0.08 -6.02
N TYR A 55 -5.73 -0.31 -6.94
CA TYR A 55 -4.96 0.70 -7.64
C TYR A 55 -5.30 0.61 -9.12
N ASP A 56 -5.50 1.78 -9.71
CA ASP A 56 -5.53 1.94 -11.16
C ASP A 56 -4.08 2.00 -11.65
N MET A 57 -3.74 1.17 -12.62
CA MET A 57 -2.36 0.86 -12.98
C MET A 57 -2.07 1.17 -14.44
N THR A 58 -0.87 1.68 -14.70
CA THR A 58 -0.28 1.75 -16.03
C THR A 58 0.99 0.90 -16.06
N SER A 59 1.21 0.13 -17.12
CA SER A 59 2.40 -0.72 -17.24
C SER A 59 3.02 -0.64 -18.63
N SER A 60 4.34 -0.85 -18.68
CA SER A 60 5.12 -0.96 -19.91
C SER A 60 4.70 -2.15 -20.79
N VAL A 61 3.89 -3.09 -20.27
CA VAL A 61 3.29 -4.18 -21.04
C VAL A 61 2.53 -3.65 -22.26
N SER A 62 1.77 -2.56 -22.09
CA SER A 62 0.98 -1.97 -23.18
C SER A 62 1.85 -1.49 -24.37
N GLU A 63 3.08 -1.06 -24.09
CA GLU A 63 4.05 -0.62 -25.09
C GLU A 63 4.80 -1.80 -25.71
N GLN A 64 5.19 -2.79 -24.89
CA GLN A 64 5.98 -3.94 -25.31
C GLN A 64 5.13 -4.99 -26.05
N TRP A 65 3.85 -5.08 -25.72
CA TRP A 65 2.90 -6.05 -26.28
C TRP A 65 1.50 -5.44 -26.41
N SER A 66 1.33 -4.59 -27.43
CA SER A 66 0.06 -3.91 -27.73
C SER A 66 -1.15 -4.85 -28.01
N CYS A 67 -0.91 -6.15 -28.19
CA CYS A 67 -1.99 -7.15 -28.28
C CYS A 67 -2.64 -7.46 -26.92
N TYR A 68 -1.94 -7.21 -25.82
CA TYR A 68 -2.52 -7.25 -24.48
C TYR A 68 -3.08 -5.85 -24.16
N GLY A 69 -4.26 -5.80 -23.56
CA GLY A 69 -4.93 -4.55 -23.23
C GLY A 69 -4.15 -3.71 -22.20
N SER A 70 -4.70 -2.56 -21.85
CA SER A 70 -4.16 -1.65 -20.84
C SER A 70 -4.85 -1.76 -19.47
N ASP A 71 -5.80 -2.68 -19.34
CA ASP A 71 -6.55 -2.88 -18.10
C ASP A 71 -5.68 -3.67 -17.13
N PHE A 72 -4.99 -2.94 -16.27
CA PHE A 72 -4.08 -3.49 -15.28
C PHE A 72 -4.61 -3.23 -13.88
N ASP A 73 -4.57 -4.27 -13.06
CA ASP A 73 -5.15 -4.22 -11.72
C ASP A 73 -4.13 -4.61 -10.66
N LEU A 74 -4.13 -3.88 -9.55
CA LEU A 74 -3.39 -4.24 -8.36
C LEU A 74 -4.25 -4.00 -7.12
N VAL A 75 -4.43 -5.02 -6.29
CA VAL A 75 -5.12 -4.92 -4.99
C VAL A 75 -4.12 -5.20 -3.90
N LEU A 76 -3.88 -4.22 -3.02
CA LEU A 76 -2.98 -4.33 -1.88
C LEU A 76 -3.75 -4.60 -0.59
N THR A 77 -3.27 -5.52 0.24
CA THR A 77 -3.90 -5.88 1.52
C THR A 77 -2.85 -6.14 2.61
N LEU A 78 -2.87 -5.31 3.65
CA LEU A 78 -2.02 -5.47 4.83
C LEU A 78 -2.50 -6.64 5.71
N ALA A 79 -1.54 -7.42 6.22
CA ALA A 79 -1.76 -8.50 7.16
C ALA A 79 -0.64 -8.53 8.21
N GLY A 80 -0.88 -7.88 9.36
CA GLY A 80 0.15 -7.72 10.39
C GLY A 80 1.35 -6.93 9.87
N ASP A 81 2.53 -7.55 9.89
CA ASP A 81 3.79 -6.98 9.37
C ASP A 81 4.06 -7.33 7.91
N HIS A 82 3.13 -8.04 7.26
CA HIS A 82 3.23 -8.43 5.87
C HIS A 82 2.27 -7.62 5.00
N LEU A 83 2.57 -7.58 3.72
CA LEU A 83 1.70 -7.03 2.70
C LEU A 83 1.50 -8.08 1.61
N TRP A 84 0.25 -8.24 1.19
CA TRP A 84 -0.12 -9.08 0.07
C TRP A 84 -0.62 -8.20 -1.07
N ALA A 85 -0.33 -8.61 -2.30
CA ALA A 85 -0.92 -8.00 -3.47
C ALA A 85 -1.50 -9.08 -4.38
N ARG A 86 -2.67 -8.81 -4.95
CA ARG A 86 -3.13 -9.52 -6.15
C ARG A 86 -2.93 -8.60 -7.34
N PHE A 87 -2.33 -9.12 -8.41
CA PHE A 87 -2.05 -8.36 -9.62
C PHE A 87 -2.57 -9.06 -10.87
N ASP A 88 -2.93 -8.26 -11.86
CA ASP A 88 -3.20 -8.69 -13.23
C ASP A 88 -2.63 -7.65 -14.20
N PHE A 89 -1.58 -8.03 -14.91
CA PHE A 89 -0.92 -7.22 -15.95
C PHE A 89 -1.19 -7.78 -17.35
N ALA A 90 -2.33 -8.47 -17.53
CA ALA A 90 -2.76 -9.18 -18.74
C ALA A 90 -1.87 -10.38 -19.13
N VAL A 91 -0.58 -10.16 -19.38
CA VAL A 91 0.39 -11.22 -19.72
C VAL A 91 0.79 -12.07 -18.52
N ALA A 92 0.81 -11.45 -17.33
CA ALA A 92 1.16 -12.08 -16.08
C ALA A 92 0.14 -11.68 -15.00
N ARG A 93 -0.30 -12.66 -14.22
CA ARG A 93 -1.25 -12.46 -13.12
C ARG A 93 -0.92 -13.36 -11.95
N GLY A 94 -1.26 -12.93 -10.74
CA GLY A 94 -1.10 -13.76 -9.55
C GLY A 94 -1.00 -12.96 -8.26
N ILE A 95 -0.19 -13.45 -7.34
CA ILE A 95 -0.02 -12.90 -6.00
C ILE A 95 1.42 -12.44 -5.78
N MET A 96 1.59 -11.25 -5.22
CA MET A 96 2.85 -10.76 -4.67
C MET A 96 2.81 -10.85 -3.14
N TYR A 97 3.92 -11.26 -2.55
CA TYR A 97 4.10 -11.36 -1.11
C TYR A 97 5.30 -10.54 -0.66
N PHE A 98 5.04 -9.63 0.28
CA PHE A 98 6.01 -8.75 0.90
C PHE A 98 6.23 -9.19 2.35
N THR A 99 7.47 -9.48 2.70
CA THR A 99 7.82 -9.88 4.07
C THR A 99 7.74 -8.73 5.07
N LYS A 100 7.68 -7.49 4.60
CA LYS A 100 7.60 -6.27 5.43
C LYS A 100 6.48 -5.37 4.92
N ARG A 101 5.78 -4.70 5.83
CA ARG A 101 4.86 -3.60 5.52
C ARG A 101 5.63 -2.29 5.31
N PRO A 102 5.23 -1.44 4.36
CA PRO A 102 5.71 -0.06 4.30
C PRO A 102 5.15 0.74 5.49
N LEU A 103 6.03 1.52 6.15
CA LEU A 103 5.68 2.35 7.31
C LEU A 103 5.60 3.83 6.96
N PHE A 104 6.38 4.26 5.97
CA PHE A 104 6.42 5.62 5.46
C PHE A 104 6.56 5.58 3.94
N SER A 105 6.24 6.70 3.30
CA SER A 105 6.54 6.92 1.89
C SER A 105 8.05 6.96 1.69
N SER A 106 8.56 6.25 0.69
CA SER A 106 9.99 6.18 0.41
C SER A 106 10.25 5.97 -1.08
N ARG A 107 11.37 6.54 -1.55
CA ARG A 107 11.95 6.24 -2.87
C ARG A 107 12.75 4.93 -2.85
N GLU A 108 13.01 4.37 -1.67
CA GLU A 108 13.66 3.08 -1.52
C GLU A 108 12.70 1.96 -1.96
N PRO A 109 13.17 1.01 -2.79
CA PRO A 109 12.38 -0.10 -3.24
C PRO A 109 12.11 -1.09 -2.10
N LEU A 110 10.85 -1.47 -1.93
CA LEU A 110 10.45 -2.59 -1.10
C LEU A 110 10.33 -3.84 -1.97
N SER A 111 11.20 -4.82 -1.72
CA SER A 111 11.22 -6.08 -2.46
C SER A 111 10.06 -6.99 -2.10
N PHE A 112 9.60 -7.76 -3.09
CA PHE A 112 8.63 -8.83 -2.92
C PHE A 112 9.04 -10.09 -3.67
N ARG A 113 8.33 -11.17 -3.38
CA ARG A 113 8.28 -12.37 -4.21
C ARG A 113 6.93 -12.45 -4.89
N TRP A 114 6.84 -13.08 -6.04
CA TRP A 114 5.55 -13.32 -6.68
C TRP A 114 5.39 -14.77 -7.15
N ARG A 115 4.14 -15.21 -7.26
CA ARG A 115 3.75 -16.48 -7.87
C ARG A 115 2.50 -16.23 -8.69
N GLY A 116 2.32 -16.96 -9.78
CA GLY A 116 1.27 -16.62 -10.72
C GLY A 116 1.22 -17.49 -11.95
N VAL A 117 0.60 -16.94 -12.99
CA VAL A 117 0.52 -17.54 -14.32
C VAL A 117 0.98 -16.49 -15.32
N ILE A 118 1.86 -16.91 -16.22
CA ILE A 118 2.19 -16.19 -17.45
C ILE A 118 1.48 -16.94 -18.59
N ASP A 119 0.82 -16.22 -19.50
CA ASP A 119 -0.03 -16.82 -20.55
C ASP A 119 0.70 -17.94 -21.32
N GLN A 120 1.91 -17.66 -21.81
CA GLN A 120 2.69 -18.61 -22.61
C GLN A 120 3.53 -19.57 -21.75
N ASP A 121 4.11 -19.11 -20.64
CA ASP A 121 5.03 -19.90 -19.82
C ASP A 121 4.33 -20.75 -18.74
N GLY A 122 3.04 -20.53 -18.51
CA GLY A 122 2.24 -21.25 -17.52
C GLY A 122 2.51 -20.79 -16.09
N VAL A 123 2.27 -21.70 -15.14
CA VAL A 123 2.41 -21.43 -13.70
C VAL A 123 3.84 -21.08 -13.34
N GLN A 124 4.02 -20.02 -12.57
CA GLN A 124 5.25 -19.59 -11.95
C GLN A 124 5.16 -19.87 -10.45
N TRP A 125 6.02 -20.76 -9.95
CA TRP A 125 6.00 -21.24 -8.56
C TRP A 125 7.36 -21.14 -7.88
N GLY A 126 7.35 -21.34 -6.57
CA GLY A 126 8.55 -21.25 -5.74
C GLY A 126 8.92 -19.80 -5.42
N ASP A 127 10.19 -19.57 -5.13
CA ASP A 127 10.67 -18.33 -4.49
C ASP A 127 11.68 -17.57 -5.36
N ARG A 128 11.77 -17.90 -6.66
CA ARG A 128 12.75 -17.33 -7.59
C ARG A 128 12.26 -16.08 -8.33
N HIS A 129 10.98 -15.77 -8.21
CA HIS A 129 10.34 -14.68 -8.90
C HIS A 129 10.19 -13.49 -7.95
N HIS A 130 10.74 -12.36 -8.36
CA HIS A 130 10.95 -11.20 -7.53
C HIS A 130 10.47 -9.92 -8.21
N GLY A 131 10.40 -8.87 -7.42
CA GLY A 131 10.16 -7.53 -7.91
C GLY A 131 10.34 -6.54 -6.79
N TRP A 132 10.06 -5.28 -7.09
CA TRP A 132 10.09 -4.22 -6.11
C TRP A 132 8.98 -3.21 -6.34
N ILE A 133 8.56 -2.55 -5.27
CA ILE A 133 7.62 -1.44 -5.32
C ILE A 133 8.12 -0.31 -4.43
N LYS A 134 7.92 0.92 -4.88
CA LYS A 134 8.16 2.16 -4.13
C LYS A 134 6.80 2.74 -3.76
N PHE A 135 6.65 3.08 -2.49
CA PHE A 135 5.45 3.76 -1.98
C PHE A 135 5.72 5.25 -1.92
N LEU A 136 5.21 6.00 -2.89
CA LEU A 136 5.58 7.41 -3.11
C LEU A 136 4.65 8.40 -2.40
N GLY A 137 3.82 7.91 -1.48
CA GLY A 137 2.85 8.71 -0.75
C GLY A 137 1.65 9.15 -1.59
N GLY A 138 0.61 9.64 -0.91
CA GLY A 138 -0.60 10.13 -1.58
C GLY A 138 -1.30 9.07 -2.44
N GLY A 139 -1.18 7.79 -2.07
CA GLY A 139 -1.73 6.67 -2.84
C GLY A 139 -0.96 6.32 -4.12
N ARG A 140 0.23 6.87 -4.35
CA ARG A 140 1.05 6.57 -5.54
C ARG A 140 2.04 5.45 -5.30
N ILE A 141 2.20 4.61 -6.30
CA ILE A 141 3.19 3.53 -6.33
C ILE A 141 3.93 3.49 -7.67
N LYS A 142 5.14 2.96 -7.64
CA LYS A 142 5.93 2.60 -8.83
C LYS A 142 6.66 1.30 -8.57
N GLY A 143 6.73 0.39 -9.51
CA GLY A 143 7.39 -0.88 -9.31
C GLY A 143 7.83 -1.57 -10.58
N GLU A 144 8.39 -2.75 -10.37
CA GLU A 144 8.89 -3.63 -11.40
C GLU A 144 8.72 -5.08 -10.95
N ILE A 145 8.42 -5.95 -11.91
CA ILE A 145 8.55 -7.40 -11.75
C ILE A 145 9.72 -7.89 -12.60
N ASP A 146 10.42 -8.90 -12.11
CA ASP A 146 11.57 -9.51 -12.81
C ASP A 146 11.20 -10.25 -14.10
N PHE A 147 9.92 -10.39 -14.41
CA PHE A 147 9.44 -10.86 -15.70
C PHE A 147 9.72 -9.81 -16.78
N MET A 148 10.79 -10.02 -17.54
CA MET A 148 11.21 -9.17 -18.66
C MET A 148 11.42 -7.68 -18.30
N GLY A 149 11.61 -7.37 -17.01
CA GLY A 149 11.75 -6.00 -16.52
C GLY A 149 10.49 -5.16 -16.71
N VAL A 150 9.30 -5.78 -16.62
CA VAL A 150 8.03 -5.07 -16.72
C VAL A 150 7.92 -4.08 -15.57
N THR A 151 7.78 -2.80 -15.92
CA THR A 151 7.57 -1.72 -14.96
C THR A 151 6.10 -1.33 -14.90
N PHE A 152 5.70 -0.78 -13.75
CA PHE A 152 4.35 -0.31 -13.53
C PHE A 152 4.31 0.92 -12.62
N GLU A 153 3.29 1.73 -12.81
CA GLU A 153 2.94 2.85 -11.95
C GLU A 153 1.45 2.72 -11.60
N GLY A 154 1.08 3.23 -10.43
CA GLY A 154 -0.29 3.07 -9.96
C GLY A 154 -0.74 4.14 -9.00
N ARG A 155 -2.05 4.35 -8.98
CA ARG A 155 -2.74 5.26 -8.07
C ARG A 155 -3.88 4.55 -7.38
N ARG A 156 -3.91 4.63 -6.05
CA ARG A 156 -5.01 4.10 -5.25
C ARG A 156 -6.30 4.80 -5.64
N MET A 157 -7.34 4.04 -5.99
CA MET A 157 -8.63 4.64 -6.35
C MET A 157 -9.27 5.36 -5.14
N SER A 158 -9.93 6.48 -5.40
CA SER A 158 -10.65 7.26 -4.39
C SER A 158 -11.93 6.56 -3.91
N GLY A 159 -12.43 6.94 -2.72
CA GLY A 159 -13.70 6.43 -2.19
C GLY A 159 -13.66 5.03 -1.56
N GLN A 160 -12.50 4.37 -1.58
CA GLN A 160 -12.30 3.08 -0.94
C GLN A 160 -12.12 3.23 0.58
N GLY A 161 -12.72 2.32 1.35
CA GLY A 161 -12.55 2.23 2.80
C GLY A 161 -11.14 1.81 3.25
N THR A 162 -10.98 1.50 4.53
CA THR A 162 -9.70 1.05 5.12
C THR A 162 -9.37 -0.42 4.87
N ARG A 163 -10.34 -1.19 4.37
CA ARG A 163 -10.21 -2.59 4.00
C ARG A 163 -10.17 -2.74 2.48
N SER A 164 -9.35 -3.67 2.03
CA SER A 164 -9.30 -4.09 0.64
C SER A 164 -10.45 -5.06 0.34
N GLU A 165 -10.84 -5.11 -0.93
CA GLU A 165 -11.87 -6.02 -1.44
C GLU A 165 -11.44 -7.50 -1.44
N VAL A 166 -10.13 -7.77 -1.46
CA VAL A 166 -9.56 -9.13 -1.36
C VAL A 166 -8.81 -9.24 -0.05
N ASP A 167 -9.21 -10.18 0.80
CA ASP A 167 -8.56 -10.41 2.08
C ASP A 167 -7.25 -11.21 1.93
N ALA A 168 -6.35 -11.04 2.90
CA ALA A 168 -5.02 -11.66 2.84
C ALA A 168 -5.05 -13.19 2.91
N ARG A 169 -6.02 -13.80 3.57
CA ARG A 169 -6.11 -15.27 3.68
C ARG A 169 -6.49 -15.89 2.34
N SER A 170 -7.36 -15.23 1.58
CA SER A 170 -7.68 -15.62 0.21
C SER A 170 -6.45 -15.53 -0.70
N MET A 171 -5.67 -14.45 -0.61
CA MET A 171 -4.41 -14.31 -1.37
C MET A 171 -3.37 -15.36 -0.99
N GLU A 172 -3.23 -15.66 0.30
CA GLU A 172 -2.33 -16.72 0.80
C GLU A 172 -2.75 -18.11 0.28
N SER A 173 -4.05 -18.39 0.26
CA SER A 173 -4.57 -19.63 -0.31
C SER A 173 -4.26 -19.75 -1.81
N GLU A 174 -4.41 -18.66 -2.57
CA GLU A 174 -4.06 -18.63 -3.99
C GLU A 174 -2.55 -18.82 -4.20
N TRP A 175 -1.72 -18.11 -3.42
CA TRP A 175 -0.27 -18.24 -3.42
C TRP A 175 0.20 -19.69 -3.21
N ASN A 176 -0.44 -20.40 -2.27
CA ASN A 176 -0.15 -21.79 -1.97
C ASN A 176 -0.68 -22.76 -3.04
N GLY A 177 -1.62 -22.32 -3.89
CA GLY A 177 -2.11 -23.08 -5.04
C GLY A 177 -1.12 -23.13 -6.20
N TYR A 178 -0.24 -22.12 -6.33
CA TYR A 178 0.82 -22.11 -7.33
C TYR A 178 1.93 -23.12 -6.98
N THR A 179 1.77 -24.35 -7.46
CA THR A 179 2.64 -25.49 -7.17
C THR A 179 3.19 -26.13 -8.45
N GLN A 180 4.27 -26.91 -8.31
CA GLN A 180 4.80 -27.72 -9.40
C GLN A 180 3.77 -28.74 -9.93
N ALA A 181 2.95 -29.32 -9.04
CA ALA A 181 1.90 -30.26 -9.44
C ALA A 181 0.85 -29.59 -10.34
N GLU A 182 0.54 -28.33 -10.08
CA GLU A 182 -0.36 -27.53 -10.91
C GLU A 182 0.24 -27.24 -12.28
N TYR A 183 1.53 -26.88 -12.33
CA TYR A 183 2.26 -26.74 -13.59
C TYR A 183 2.25 -28.04 -14.41
N ASP A 184 2.61 -29.18 -13.80
CA ASP A 184 2.67 -30.46 -14.48
C ASP A 184 1.30 -30.87 -15.03
N ARG A 185 0.22 -30.57 -14.29
CA ARG A 185 -1.17 -30.79 -14.73
C ARG A 185 -1.50 -29.95 -15.97
N GLN A 186 -1.18 -28.67 -15.96
CA GLN A 186 -1.43 -27.77 -17.10
C GLN A 186 -0.59 -28.17 -18.32
N ASN A 187 0.68 -28.49 -18.12
CA ASN A 187 1.57 -28.90 -19.21
C ASN A 187 1.09 -30.22 -19.85
N ARG A 188 0.66 -31.21 -19.07
CA ARG A 188 0.06 -32.45 -19.61
C ARG A 188 -1.22 -32.22 -20.40
N ALA A 189 -2.02 -31.23 -20.02
CA ALA A 189 -3.24 -30.89 -20.74
C ALA A 189 -2.98 -30.21 -22.10
N ARG A 190 -1.83 -29.51 -22.26
CA ARG A 190 -1.44 -28.83 -23.51
C ARG A 190 -1.02 -29.79 -24.63
N TRP A 191 -0.54 -30.99 -24.30
CA TRP A 191 0.02 -31.97 -25.25
C TRP A 191 -0.85 -33.22 -25.43
N ARG A 192 -2.15 -33.14 -25.13
CA ARG A 192 -3.15 -34.16 -25.46
C ARG A 192 -4.04 -33.69 -26.59
#